data_AF-A0AAN0SRR5-F1
#
_entry.id   AF-A0AAN0SRR5-F1
#
_cell.length_a   1.000
_cell.length_b   1.000
_cell.length_c   1.000
_cell.angle_alpha   90.00
_cell.angle_beta   90.00
_cell.angle_gamma   90.00
#
_symmetry.space_group_name_H-M   'P 1'
#
loop_
_entity.id
_entity.type
_entity.pdbx_description
1 polymer ?
#
loop_
_entity_poly.entity_id
_entity_poly.type
_entity_poly.pdbx_seq_one_letter_code
_entity_poly.pdbx_strand_id
1 'polypeptide(L)'
;MENKNNSFVVTVKPITDSSDFNTTTQKAMQVPEKKQFKNQQGSIKIPKQSKEELEALMKITNTKFTHEIIDLLINHYVDNKLTPEEQSKFKILTDI
;
A
#
# COMPACT_ATOMS: atom_id res chain seq x y z
N MET A 1 41.80 -68.83 14.22
CA MET A 1 41.33 -67.87 15.24
C MET A 1 41.09 -66.55 14.54
N GLU A 2 39.83 -66.12 14.51
CA GLU A 2 39.38 -64.89 13.85
C GLU A 2 39.66 -63.68 14.74
N ASN A 3 40.41 -62.69 14.24
CA ASN A 3 40.61 -61.42 14.95
C ASN A 3 39.55 -60.42 14.46
N LYS A 4 38.60 -60.10 15.34
CA LYS A 4 37.48 -59.20 15.06
C LYS A 4 37.91 -57.75 15.24
N ASN A 5 37.94 -57.06 14.10
CA ASN A 5 37.63 -55.67 13.83
C ASN A 5 37.04 -54.86 15.01
N ASN A 6 37.48 -53.60 15.13
CA ASN A 6 36.58 -52.43 15.02
C ASN A 6 37.41 -51.13 14.97
N SER A 7 37.64 -50.62 13.76
CA SER A 7 38.24 -49.31 13.53
C SER A 7 37.13 -48.25 13.56
N PHE A 8 37.17 -47.36 14.56
CA PHE A 8 36.29 -46.19 14.64
C PHE A 8 37.04 -44.99 14.05
N VAL A 9 36.78 -44.67 12.78
CA VAL A 9 37.34 -43.48 12.14
C VAL A 9 36.42 -42.30 12.47
N VAL A 10 36.82 -41.49 13.45
CA VAL A 10 36.18 -40.20 13.74
C VAL A 10 36.68 -39.20 12.70
N THR A 11 35.83 -38.86 11.73
CA THR A 11 36.10 -37.73 10.84
C THR A 11 35.81 -36.44 11.59
N VAL A 12 36.86 -35.81 12.14
CA VAL A 12 36.78 -34.44 12.66
C VAL A 12 36.78 -33.45 11.50
N LYS A 13 35.72 -32.64 11.38
CA LYS A 13 35.70 -31.48 10.50
C LYS A 13 36.39 -30.30 11.21
N PRO A 14 37.25 -29.53 10.53
CA PRO A 14 37.85 -28.33 11.12
C PRO A 14 36.77 -27.29 11.41
N ILE A 15 36.83 -26.69 12.59
CA ILE A 15 35.98 -25.59 13.02
C ILE A 15 36.55 -24.32 12.39
N THR A 16 35.86 -23.75 11.42
CA THR A 16 36.13 -22.39 10.96
C THR A 16 35.37 -21.44 11.87
N ASP A 17 36.08 -20.83 12.82
CA ASP A 17 35.63 -19.64 13.53
C ASP A 17 35.66 -18.46 12.56
N SER A 18 34.53 -18.09 11.96
CA SER A 18 34.29 -16.76 11.39
C SER A 18 32.80 -16.47 11.21
N SER A 19 32.28 -15.62 12.09
CA SER A 19 31.12 -14.75 11.93
C SER A 19 29.78 -15.40 11.54
N ASP A 20 28.95 -15.62 12.55
CA ASP A 20 27.49 -15.59 12.44
C ASP A 20 27.02 -14.22 11.91
N PHE A 21 27.04 -14.02 10.60
CA PHE A 21 26.18 -13.03 9.97
C PHE A 21 24.89 -13.73 9.58
N ASN A 22 23.82 -13.32 10.26
CA ASN A 22 22.52 -13.93 10.14
C ASN A 22 22.10 -14.11 8.67
N THR A 23 21.58 -15.28 8.40
CA THR A 23 20.76 -15.55 7.24
C THR A 23 19.43 -14.82 7.43
N THR A 24 19.41 -13.49 7.30
CA THR A 24 18.15 -12.79 6.99
C THR A 24 17.97 -12.89 5.49
N THR A 25 17.49 -14.05 5.05
CA THR A 25 16.80 -14.17 3.77
C THR A 25 15.76 -13.07 3.77
N GLN A 26 16.04 -11.99 3.03
CA GLN A 26 15.06 -10.98 2.72
C GLN A 26 13.94 -11.71 1.99
N LYS A 27 12.94 -12.17 2.75
CA LYS A 27 11.57 -12.25 2.29
C LYS A 27 11.24 -10.81 1.91
N ALA A 28 11.63 -10.41 0.71
CA ALA A 28 10.81 -9.53 -0.08
C ALA A 28 9.46 -10.24 -0.12
N MET A 29 8.60 -9.91 0.85
CA MET A 29 7.17 -10.13 0.72
C MET A 29 6.85 -9.51 -0.63
N GLN A 30 6.66 -10.35 -1.65
CA GLN A 30 6.04 -9.93 -2.88
C GLN A 30 4.70 -9.36 -2.45
N VAL A 31 4.65 -8.03 -2.33
CA VAL A 31 3.40 -7.31 -2.21
C VAL A 31 2.65 -7.73 -3.47
N PRO A 32 1.48 -8.39 -3.34
CA PRO A 32 0.70 -8.76 -4.51
C PRO A 32 0.53 -7.51 -5.35
N GLU A 33 0.89 -7.56 -6.64
CA GLU A 33 0.64 -6.45 -7.55
C GLU A 33 -0.84 -6.05 -7.38
N LYS A 34 -1.05 -4.87 -6.79
CA LYS A 34 -2.39 -4.39 -6.52
C LYS A 34 -3.05 -4.26 -7.88
N LYS A 35 -4.09 -5.06 -8.12
CA LYS A 35 -4.95 -4.96 -9.31
C LYS A 35 -5.34 -3.49 -9.45
N GLN A 36 -4.78 -2.83 -10.46
CA GLN A 36 -5.15 -1.47 -10.79
C GLN A 36 -6.53 -1.55 -11.45
N PHE A 37 -7.54 -1.11 -10.72
CA PHE A 37 -8.86 -0.93 -11.33
C PHE A 37 -8.76 0.29 -12.24
N LYS A 38 -9.27 0.17 -13.48
CA LYS A 38 -9.19 1.24 -14.50
C LYS A 38 -9.71 2.60 -14.01
N ASN A 39 -10.58 2.59 -13.00
CA ASN A 39 -11.24 3.75 -12.42
C ASN A 39 -10.67 4.17 -11.04
N GLN A 40 -9.53 3.62 -10.60
CA GLN A 40 -8.91 3.97 -9.32
C GLN A 40 -7.41 4.19 -9.52
N GLN A 41 -6.98 5.45 -9.48
CA GLN A 41 -5.55 5.80 -9.52
C GLN A 41 -4.91 5.88 -8.14
N GLY A 42 -5.69 5.85 -7.06
CA GLY A 42 -5.17 5.91 -5.70
C GLY A 42 -6.21 5.58 -4.63
N SER A 43 -5.73 5.25 -3.43
CA SER A 43 -6.57 5.08 -2.24
C SER A 43 -6.31 6.25 -1.29
N ILE A 44 -7.38 6.97 -0.94
CA ILE A 44 -7.33 8.08 0.03
C ILE A 44 -7.81 7.55 1.38
N LYS A 45 -6.99 7.69 2.41
CA LYS A 45 -7.41 7.40 3.79
C LYS A 45 -8.09 8.63 4.37
N ILE A 46 -9.30 8.48 4.87
CA ILE A 46 -10.08 9.55 5.49
C ILE A 46 -10.45 9.18 6.93
N PRO A 47 -10.68 10.18 7.81
CA PRO A 47 -11.20 9.95 9.15
C PRO A 47 -12.55 9.20 9.13
N LYS A 48 -12.85 8.46 10.21
CA LYS A 48 -14.09 7.68 10.32
C LYS A 48 -15.34 8.56 10.19
N GLN A 49 -15.35 9.73 10.83
CA GLN A 49 -16.46 10.67 10.77
C GLN A 49 -16.73 11.12 9.33
N SER A 50 -15.69 11.56 8.62
CA SER A 50 -15.82 12.01 7.22
C SER A 50 -16.32 10.88 6.31
N LYS A 51 -15.97 9.63 6.60
CA LYS A 51 -16.50 8.47 5.87
C LYS A 51 -18.01 8.30 6.08
N GLU A 52 -18.49 8.43 7.32
CA GLU A 52 -19.92 8.29 7.64
C GLU A 52 -20.75 9.39 6.98
N GLU A 53 -20.25 10.64 7.00
CA GLU A 53 -20.89 11.78 6.31
C GLU A 53 -20.94 11.56 4.79
N LEU A 54 -19.86 11.04 4.20
CA LEU A 54 -19.77 10.75 2.78
C LEU A 54 -20.74 9.63 2.36
N GLU A 55 -20.85 8.56 3.16
CA GLU A 55 -21.82 7.49 2.93
C GLU A 55 -23.28 7.99 3.07
N ALA A 56 -23.55 8.88 4.02
CA ALA A 56 -24.85 9.51 4.17
C ALA A 56 -25.20 10.36 2.93
N LEU A 57 -24.25 11.17 2.45
CA LEU A 57 -24.41 11.95 1.22
C LEU A 57 -24.71 11.04 0.03
N MET A 58 -23.96 9.96 -0.15
CA MET A 58 -24.19 8.98 -1.23
C MET A 58 -25.61 8.40 -1.21
N LYS A 59 -26.16 8.14 -0.02
CA LYS A 59 -27.53 7.63 0.12
C LYS A 59 -28.59 8.66 -0.28
N ILE A 60 -28.36 9.93 0.05
CA ILE A 60 -29.29 11.03 -0.25
C ILE A 60 -29.29 11.36 -1.74
N THR A 61 -28.12 11.42 -2.35
CA THR A 61 -27.95 11.73 -3.78
C THR A 61 -28.14 10.52 -4.70
N ASN A 62 -28.32 9.33 -4.12
CA ASN A 62 -28.45 8.05 -4.83
C ASN A 62 -27.28 7.76 -5.79
N THR A 63 -26.07 8.22 -5.45
CA THR A 63 -24.87 7.97 -6.25
C THR A 63 -24.28 6.60 -5.94
N LYS A 64 -23.86 5.90 -6.99
CA LYS A 64 -23.30 4.55 -6.87
C LYS A 64 -21.85 4.59 -6.44
N PHE A 65 -21.11 5.65 -6.80
CA PHE A 65 -19.69 5.71 -6.55
C PHE A 65 -19.29 6.92 -5.70
N THR A 66 -18.37 6.67 -4.76
CA THR A 66 -17.87 7.70 -3.85
C THR A 66 -17.13 8.82 -4.55
N HIS A 67 -16.43 8.54 -5.66
CA HIS A 67 -15.71 9.56 -6.41
C HIS A 67 -16.65 10.60 -7.02
N GLU A 68 -17.87 10.22 -7.42
CA GLU A 68 -18.86 11.16 -7.95
C GLU A 68 -19.22 12.24 -6.91
N ILE A 69 -19.34 11.84 -5.64
CA ILE A 69 -19.61 12.78 -4.55
C ILE A 69 -18.39 13.62 -4.24
N ILE A 70 -17.19 13.05 -4.28
CA ILE A 70 -15.96 13.81 -4.08
C ILE A 70 -15.82 14.88 -5.17
N ASP A 71 -16.04 14.53 -6.44
CA ASP A 71 -15.98 15.47 -7.57
C ASP A 71 -17.04 16.58 -7.42
N LEU A 72 -18.26 16.22 -7.03
CA LEU A 72 -19.32 17.18 -6.73
C LEU A 72 -18.93 18.15 -5.62
N LEU A 73 -18.35 17.64 -4.53
CA LEU A 73 -17.91 18.46 -3.39
C LEU A 73 -16.77 19.40 -3.78
N ILE A 74 -15.82 18.94 -4.60
CA ILE A 74 -14.72 19.76 -5.12
C ILE A 74 -15.30 20.89 -5.98
N ASN A 75 -16.14 20.58 -6.97
CA ASN A 75 -16.74 21.57 -7.85
C ASN A 75 -17.56 22.59 -7.06
N HIS A 76 -18.39 22.13 -6.11
CA HIS A 76 -19.16 23.02 -5.26
C HIS A 76 -18.27 23.98 -4.45
N TYR A 77 -17.13 23.49 -3.93
CA TYR A 77 -16.19 24.36 -3.21
C TYR A 77 -15.53 25.38 -4.13
N VAL A 78 -15.09 24.96 -5.32
CA VAL A 78 -14.48 25.84 -6.33
C VAL A 78 -15.44 26.95 -6.74
N ASP A 79 -16.69 26.60 -7.06
CA ASP A 79 -17.67 27.55 -7.59
C ASP A 79 -18.20 28.53 -6.52
N ASN A 80 -18.36 28.06 -5.28
CA ASN A 80 -19.05 28.84 -4.23
C ASN A 80 -18.13 29.48 -3.20
N LYS A 81 -16.88 29.02 -3.05
CA LYS A 81 -15.97 29.48 -1.99
C LYS A 81 -14.69 30.14 -2.49
N LEU A 82 -14.18 29.75 -3.66
CA LEU A 82 -12.95 30.32 -4.18
C LEU A 82 -13.21 31.68 -4.84
N THR A 83 -12.25 32.60 -4.65
CA THR A 83 -12.19 33.83 -5.44
C THR A 83 -11.80 33.53 -6.89
N PRO A 84 -12.09 34.44 -7.85
CA PRO A 84 -11.72 34.22 -9.26
C PRO A 84 -10.23 33.94 -9.48
N GLU A 85 -9.36 34.56 -8.67
CA GLU A 85 -7.92 34.31 -8.72
C GLU A 85 -7.57 32.89 -8.25
N GLU A 86 -8.18 32.42 -7.16
CA GLU A 86 -7.98 31.06 -6.64
C GLU A 86 -8.56 30.00 -7.57
N GLN A 87 -9.72 30.27 -8.20
CA GLN A 87 -10.29 29.40 -9.23
C GLN A 87 -9.34 29.25 -10.43
N SER A 88 -8.74 30.36 -10.87
CA SER A 88 -7.75 30.34 -11.95
C SER A 88 -6.51 29.53 -11.57
N LYS A 89 -5.99 29.70 -10.34
CA LYS A 89 -4.87 28.90 -9.82
C LYS A 89 -5.23 27.42 -9.72
N PHE A 90 -6.41 27.09 -9.21
CA PHE A 90 -6.89 25.72 -9.13
C PHE A 90 -6.91 25.06 -10.51
N LYS A 91 -7.48 25.75 -11.51
CA LYS A 91 -7.53 25.25 -12.89
C LYS A 91 -6.14 24.96 -13.45
N ILE A 92 -5.18 25.88 -13.28
CA ILE A 92 -3.80 25.70 -13.76
C ILE A 92 -3.12 24.48 -13.11
N LEU A 93 -3.39 24.22 -11.83
CA LEU A 93 -2.83 23.07 -11.12
C LEU A 93 -3.46 21.74 -11.53
N THR A 94 -4.68 21.76 -12.08
CA THR A 94 -5.42 20.56 -12.49
C THR A 94 -5.34 20.25 -13.98
N ASP A 95 -5.00 21.21 -14.85
CA ASP A 95 -4.91 21.07 -16.32
C ASP A 95 -3.62 20.35 -16.80
N ILE A 96 -3.11 19.37 -16.03
CA ILE A 96 -1.86 18.62 -16.31
C ILE A 96 -2.09 17.44 -17.27
#